data_AF-G5GHX0-F1
#
_entry.id   AF-G5GHX0-F1
#
_cell.length_a   1.000
_cell.length_b   1.000
_cell.length_c   1.000
_cell.angle_alpha   90.00
_cell.angle_beta   90.00
_cell.angle_gamma   90.00
#
_symmetry.space_group_name_H-M   'P 1'
#
loop_
_entity.id
_entity.type
_entity.pdbx_description
1 polymer ?
#
loop_
_entity_poly.entity_id
_entity_poly.type
_entity_poly.pdbx_seq_one_letter_code
_entity_poly.pdbx_strand_id
1 'polypeptide(L)'
;MKKYLKIMSLVLSICLLSLNVGFNTYALENDTLYYQGVAIEQKELSEDTLKWLDWYNSLSPDEQDSINYEPADLQKLIVNSEDIIVSEPELDELDIDDMEPFVLGAPVYNPGWWNNRNRIKRANCYAYSMDVIQNFVGKLQPGQASGRTFESLSESSIFSAVVRDGSRLGGGRYIRRSSSSESPGSGEYKVALVIAPNRDYHWYVLNTNGYWSHKRGHLKVTNVDASGKKITNPQYCNRNYGGLNYSVFCGFYIVRRG
;
A
#
# COMPACT_ATOMS: atom_id res chain seq x y z
N MET A 1 12.82 -88.94 -20.57
CA MET A 1 13.63 -88.07 -19.68
C MET A 1 12.95 -86.70 -19.63
N LYS A 2 12.65 -86.21 -18.41
CA LYS A 2 12.42 -84.83 -17.95
C LYS A 2 11.76 -83.81 -18.92
N LYS A 3 10.79 -82.98 -18.54
CA LYS A 3 10.07 -82.67 -17.29
C LYS A 3 8.98 -81.64 -17.69
N TYR A 4 7.73 -81.85 -17.24
CA TYR A 4 6.79 -80.91 -16.59
C TYR A 4 6.84 -79.39 -16.88
N LEU A 5 5.79 -78.57 -16.81
CA LEU A 5 4.34 -78.63 -16.56
C LEU A 5 3.95 -77.18 -16.17
N LYS A 6 2.84 -76.63 -16.69
CA LYS A 6 1.74 -75.99 -15.94
C LYS A 6 1.03 -74.86 -16.71
N ILE A 7 -0.19 -75.20 -17.09
CA ILE A 7 -1.35 -74.33 -17.26
C ILE A 7 -2.04 -74.24 -15.88
N MET A 8 -2.53 -73.05 -15.48
CA MET A 8 -3.67 -72.83 -14.55
C MET A 8 -4.04 -71.34 -14.64
N SER A 9 -5.17 -70.99 -15.26
CA SER A 9 -6.48 -70.70 -14.62
C SER A 9 -6.47 -69.38 -13.83
N LEU A 10 -7.27 -68.37 -14.15
CA LEU A 10 -8.66 -68.28 -13.68
C LEU A 10 -9.46 -67.18 -14.40
N VAL A 11 -10.72 -67.50 -14.71
CA VAL A 11 -11.80 -66.69 -15.30
C VAL A 11 -12.65 -66.04 -14.20
N LEU A 12 -13.16 -64.82 -14.39
CA LEU A 12 -14.49 -64.31 -13.97
C LEU A 12 -14.59 -62.81 -14.41
N SER A 13 -15.33 -62.37 -15.43
CA SER A 13 -16.77 -62.43 -15.73
C SER A 13 -17.66 -61.55 -14.81
N ILE A 14 -18.30 -60.54 -15.45
CA ILE A 14 -19.72 -60.10 -15.28
C ILE A 14 -20.04 -58.68 -14.75
N CYS A 15 -20.79 -57.97 -15.62
CA CYS A 15 -21.86 -56.96 -15.45
C CYS A 15 -21.59 -55.47 -15.16
N LEU A 16 -21.72 -54.67 -16.24
CA LEU A 16 -22.82 -53.73 -16.56
C LEU A 16 -23.49 -52.85 -15.47
N LEU A 17 -23.52 -51.54 -15.81
CA LEU A 17 -24.58 -50.52 -15.64
C LEU A 17 -24.48 -49.47 -14.50
N SER A 18 -24.14 -48.25 -14.96
CA SER A 18 -24.71 -46.92 -14.64
C SER A 18 -24.73 -46.39 -13.20
N LEU A 19 -24.14 -45.21 -12.97
CA LEU A 19 -24.83 -43.92 -12.73
C LEU A 19 -23.83 -42.79 -12.39
N ASN A 20 -24.20 -41.57 -12.79
CA ASN A 20 -23.49 -40.29 -12.68
C ASN A 20 -22.85 -39.99 -11.31
N VAL A 21 -21.57 -39.58 -11.29
CA VAL A 21 -21.08 -38.50 -10.41
C VAL A 21 -19.79 -37.89 -10.97
N GLY A 22 -19.73 -36.56 -11.06
CA GLY A 22 -18.46 -35.81 -11.06
C GLY A 22 -18.00 -35.21 -12.39
N PHE A 23 -18.61 -34.09 -12.81
CA PHE A 23 -17.79 -33.05 -13.43
C PHE A 23 -16.80 -32.56 -12.37
N ASN A 24 -15.53 -32.94 -12.47
CA ASN A 24 -14.39 -32.19 -11.94
C ASN A 24 -13.10 -32.93 -12.27
N THR A 25 -12.34 -32.42 -13.24
CA THR A 25 -10.88 -32.34 -13.22
C THR A 25 -10.40 -31.48 -14.39
N TYR A 26 -10.76 -30.21 -14.35
CA TYR A 26 -9.85 -29.16 -14.79
C TYR A 26 -9.62 -28.25 -13.60
N ALA A 27 -9.04 -28.83 -12.53
CA ALA A 27 -8.26 -28.04 -11.60
C ALA A 27 -7.09 -27.48 -12.42
N LEU A 28 -7.17 -26.20 -12.77
CA LEU A 28 -6.09 -25.49 -13.42
C LEU A 28 -4.93 -25.43 -12.44
N GLU A 29 -3.95 -26.26 -12.74
CA GLU A 29 -2.66 -26.44 -12.08
C GLU A 29 -1.84 -25.14 -12.19
N ASN A 30 -2.03 -24.23 -11.22
CA ASN A 30 -1.00 -23.31 -10.67
C ASN A 30 -1.62 -22.41 -9.56
N ASP A 31 -1.75 -22.95 -8.35
CA ASP A 31 -2.21 -22.24 -7.13
C ASP A 31 -1.21 -21.19 -6.59
N THR A 32 -0.18 -20.85 -7.36
CA THR A 32 0.85 -19.89 -6.95
C THR A 32 0.48 -18.49 -7.44
N LEU A 33 0.07 -17.63 -6.50
CA LEU A 33 -0.18 -16.21 -6.76
C LEU A 33 1.12 -15.43 -6.64
N TYR A 34 1.19 -14.24 -7.26
CA TYR A 34 2.35 -13.35 -7.13
C TYR A 34 1.92 -11.99 -6.60
N TYR A 35 2.75 -11.42 -5.72
CA TYR A 35 2.63 -10.06 -5.23
C TYR A 35 4.00 -9.41 -5.14
N GLN A 36 4.18 -8.26 -5.79
CA GLN A 36 5.47 -7.57 -5.90
C GLN A 36 6.65 -8.50 -6.32
N GLY A 37 6.36 -9.51 -7.14
CA GLY A 37 7.34 -10.50 -7.61
C GLY A 37 7.62 -11.67 -6.66
N VAL A 38 6.93 -11.75 -5.51
CA VAL A 38 7.04 -12.86 -4.54
C VAL A 38 5.86 -13.82 -4.73
N ALA A 39 6.16 -15.11 -4.75
CA ALA A 39 5.14 -16.17 -4.79
C ALA A 39 4.41 -16.31 -3.45
N ILE A 40 3.09 -16.45 -3.47
CA ILE A 40 2.22 -16.55 -2.31
C ILE A 40 1.29 -17.76 -2.46
N GLU A 41 1.09 -18.49 -1.36
CA GLU A 41 0.11 -19.57 -1.27
C GLU A 41 -1.30 -19.03 -1.01
N GLN A 42 -2.25 -19.38 -1.87
CA GLN A 42 -3.64 -18.91 -1.80
C GLN A 42 -4.37 -19.23 -0.49
N LYS A 43 -4.02 -20.35 0.15
CA LYS A 43 -4.72 -20.88 1.34
C LYS A 43 -4.68 -19.97 2.58
N GLU A 44 -3.72 -19.04 2.61
CA GLU A 44 -3.52 -18.10 3.73
C GLU A 44 -4.24 -16.75 3.52
N LEU A 45 -4.95 -16.58 2.40
CA LEU A 45 -5.52 -15.29 2.00
C LEU A 45 -7.06 -15.28 2.11
N SER A 46 -7.60 -14.18 2.62
CA SER A 46 -9.04 -13.91 2.59
C SER A 46 -9.58 -13.75 1.17
N GLU A 47 -10.88 -14.02 0.97
CA GLU A 47 -11.56 -13.85 -0.32
C GLU A 47 -11.44 -12.42 -0.86
N ASP A 48 -11.49 -11.42 0.03
CA ASP A 48 -11.31 -10.01 -0.34
C ASP A 48 -9.88 -9.73 -0.82
N THR A 49 -8.87 -10.36 -0.21
CA THR A 49 -7.47 -10.25 -0.66
C THR A 49 -7.28 -10.91 -2.03
N LEU A 50 -7.96 -12.03 -2.29
CA LEU A 50 -7.91 -12.69 -3.61
C LEU A 50 -8.55 -11.83 -4.70
N LYS A 51 -9.72 -11.23 -4.43
CA LYS A 51 -10.36 -10.26 -5.35
C LYS A 51 -9.48 -9.03 -5.59
N TRP A 52 -8.79 -8.57 -4.54
CA TRP A 52 -7.85 -7.48 -4.65
C TRP A 52 -6.63 -7.85 -5.51
N LEU A 53 -6.08 -9.05 -5.33
CA LEU A 53 -4.94 -9.55 -6.13
C LEU A 53 -5.31 -9.75 -7.60
N ASP A 54 -6.50 -10.27 -7.90
CA ASP A 54 -7.00 -10.39 -9.28
C ASP A 54 -7.05 -9.03 -9.98
N TRP A 55 -7.61 -8.03 -9.29
CA TRP A 55 -7.57 -6.64 -9.78
C TRP A 55 -6.15 -6.09 -9.91
N TYR A 56 -5.32 -6.23 -8.88
CA TYR A 56 -3.94 -5.70 -8.87
C TYR A 56 -3.10 -6.30 -10.00
N ASN A 57 -3.21 -7.60 -10.25
CA ASN A 57 -2.48 -8.31 -11.30
C ASN A 57 -3.01 -8.00 -12.71
N SER A 58 -4.19 -7.39 -12.84
CA SER A 58 -4.70 -6.88 -14.12
C SER A 58 -4.11 -5.51 -14.52
N LEU A 59 -3.45 -4.82 -13.59
CA LEU A 59 -2.88 -3.49 -13.79
C LEU A 59 -1.51 -3.54 -14.49
N SER A 60 -1.13 -2.46 -15.16
CA SER A 60 0.24 -2.29 -15.63
C SER A 60 1.24 -2.16 -14.46
N PRO A 61 2.54 -2.43 -14.65
CA PRO A 61 3.53 -2.29 -13.58
C PRO A 61 3.58 -0.90 -12.93
N ASP A 62 3.45 0.17 -13.71
CA ASP A 62 3.43 1.54 -13.18
C ASP A 62 2.16 1.82 -12.34
N GLU A 63 1.03 1.24 -12.73
CA GLU A 63 -0.23 1.33 -11.97
C GLU A 63 -0.15 0.54 -10.67
N GLN A 64 0.44 -0.66 -10.70
CA GLN A 64 0.73 -1.47 -9.50
C GLN A 64 1.62 -0.73 -8.50
N ASP A 65 2.66 -0.06 -8.99
CA ASP A 65 3.54 0.77 -8.16
C ASP A 65 2.81 1.99 -7.60
N SER A 66 1.74 2.45 -8.25
CA SER A 66 0.98 3.63 -7.80
C SER A 66 0.00 3.37 -6.64
N ILE A 67 -0.36 2.10 -6.38
CA ILE A 67 -1.33 1.72 -5.35
C ILE A 67 -0.74 1.92 -3.96
N ASN A 68 -1.48 2.55 -3.03
CA ASN A 68 -1.01 2.75 -1.66
C ASN A 68 -1.49 1.66 -0.70
N TYR A 69 -2.75 1.27 -0.82
CA TYR A 69 -3.41 0.28 0.03
C TYR A 69 -2.89 -1.13 -0.24
N GLU A 70 -2.58 -1.83 0.84
CA GLU A 70 -2.23 -3.25 0.83
C GLU A 70 -3.16 -4.00 1.80
N PRO A 71 -3.82 -5.09 1.40
CA PRO A 71 -4.59 -5.94 2.31
C PRO A 71 -3.78 -6.45 3.51
N ALA A 72 -4.43 -6.58 4.68
CA ALA A 72 -3.76 -6.94 5.92
C ALA A 72 -3.09 -8.32 5.89
N ASP A 73 -3.67 -9.28 5.16
CA ASP A 73 -3.10 -10.63 5.04
C ASP A 73 -1.78 -10.59 4.24
N LEU A 74 -1.67 -9.72 3.23
CA LEU A 74 -0.43 -9.52 2.49
C LEU A 74 0.65 -8.84 3.34
N GLN A 75 0.27 -7.86 4.16
CA GLN A 75 1.22 -7.17 5.06
C GLN A 75 1.95 -8.15 5.98
N LYS A 76 1.23 -9.13 6.53
CA LYS A 76 1.78 -10.16 7.45
C LYS A 76 2.75 -11.12 6.78
N LEU A 77 2.62 -11.34 5.48
CA LEU A 77 3.47 -12.26 4.71
C LEU A 77 4.82 -11.64 4.34
N ILE A 78 4.89 -10.30 4.28
CA ILE A 78 6.06 -9.58 3.78
C ILE A 78 6.94 -9.11 4.92
N VAL A 79 6.35 -8.70 6.06
CA VAL A 79 7.08 -8.12 7.19
C VAL A 79 6.39 -8.44 8.51
N ASN A 80 7.13 -8.93 9.52
CA ASN A 80 6.62 -8.96 10.89
C ASN A 80 6.53 -7.53 11.42
N SER A 81 5.41 -7.15 12.06
CA SER A 81 5.22 -5.78 12.56
C SER A 81 6.28 -5.32 13.55
N GLU A 82 6.95 -6.26 14.24
CA GLU A 82 8.05 -5.97 15.18
C GLU A 82 9.35 -5.53 14.48
N ASP A 83 9.52 -5.88 13.20
CA ASP A 83 10.70 -5.52 12.41
C ASP A 83 10.57 -4.14 11.73
N ILE A 84 9.40 -3.50 11.88
CA ILE A 84 9.10 -2.22 11.25
C ILE A 84 9.66 -1.07 12.07
N ILE A 85 10.82 -0.57 11.63
CA ILE A 85 11.42 0.65 12.17
C ILE A 85 11.11 1.80 11.21
N VAL A 86 10.27 2.71 11.67
CA VAL A 86 9.94 3.96 10.97
C VAL A 86 10.72 5.09 11.63
N SER A 87 11.70 5.63 10.91
CA SER A 87 12.54 6.72 11.40
C SER A 87 12.15 8.06 10.77
N GLU A 88 12.65 9.14 11.35
CA GLU A 88 12.63 10.42 10.66
C GLU A 88 13.58 10.36 9.44
N PRO A 89 13.31 11.15 8.39
CA PRO A 89 14.26 11.42 7.32
C PRO A 89 15.57 11.98 7.87
N GLU A 90 16.64 11.19 7.87
CA GLU A 90 18.00 11.67 8.18
C GLU A 90 18.75 11.97 6.88
N LEU A 91 19.64 12.97 6.92
CA LEU A 91 20.57 13.26 5.84
C LEU A 91 21.66 12.18 5.80
N ASP A 92 21.79 11.46 4.69
CA ASP A 92 22.98 10.63 4.46
C ASP A 92 24.20 11.57 4.27
N GLU A 93 25.35 11.26 4.87
CA GLU A 93 26.57 12.09 4.87
C GLU A 93 27.20 12.39 3.48
N LEU A 94 26.55 12.03 2.37
CA LEU A 94 27.18 12.01 1.03
C LEU A 94 26.42 12.71 -0.11
N ASP A 95 25.43 13.56 0.14
CA ASP A 95 24.87 14.40 -0.94
C ASP A 95 24.70 15.87 -0.52
N ILE A 96 25.52 16.75 -1.12
CA ILE A 96 25.58 18.21 -0.90
C ILE A 96 24.26 18.92 -1.32
N ASP A 97 23.33 18.20 -1.96
CA ASP A 97 22.06 18.71 -2.49
C ASP A 97 20.82 18.21 -1.71
N ASP A 98 21.01 17.42 -0.65
CA ASP A 98 19.93 16.93 0.21
C ASP A 98 19.64 17.96 1.33
N MET A 99 18.84 18.99 1.04
CA MET A 99 18.17 19.73 2.11
C MET A 99 17.11 18.83 2.76
N GLU A 100 17.00 18.83 4.10
CA GLU A 100 15.96 18.05 4.78
C GLU A 100 14.57 18.36 4.20
N PRO A 101 13.69 17.36 4.06
CA PRO A 101 12.31 17.56 3.59
C PRO A 101 11.46 18.40 4.57
N PHE A 102 12.05 18.85 5.67
CA PHE A 102 11.45 19.70 6.69
C PHE A 102 12.38 20.88 7.00
N VAL A 103 11.89 22.11 6.82
CA VAL A 103 12.64 23.32 7.16
C VAL A 103 11.77 24.18 8.07
N LEU A 104 12.29 24.55 9.24
CA LEU A 104 11.59 25.35 10.27
C LEU A 104 10.24 24.79 10.70
N GLY A 105 10.10 23.46 10.76
CA GLY A 105 8.87 22.84 11.23
C GLY A 105 7.79 22.66 10.16
N ALA A 106 8.11 22.86 8.87
CA ALA A 106 7.17 22.70 7.76
C ALA A 106 7.75 21.88 6.59
N PRO A 107 6.91 21.10 5.87
CA PRO A 107 7.32 20.32 4.71
C PRO A 107 7.84 21.19 3.56
N VAL A 108 9.00 20.82 3.02
CA VAL A 108 9.55 21.36 1.79
C VAL A 108 9.32 20.37 0.66
N TYR A 109 8.92 20.89 -0.51
CA TYR A 109 8.83 20.07 -1.72
C TYR A 109 10.24 19.71 -2.21
N ASN A 110 10.78 18.58 -1.72
CA ASN A 110 12.09 18.07 -2.11
C ASN A 110 11.98 16.73 -2.87
N PRO A 111 11.63 16.73 -4.17
CA PRO A 111 11.59 15.51 -4.96
C PRO A 111 12.96 14.84 -5.11
N GLY A 112 14.08 15.58 -4.99
CA GLY A 112 15.43 14.99 -5.04
C GLY A 112 15.63 13.98 -3.91
N TRP A 113 15.34 14.40 -2.68
CA TRP A 113 15.48 13.56 -1.51
C TRP A 113 14.56 12.33 -1.56
N TRP A 114 13.26 12.55 -1.80
CA TRP A 114 12.25 11.48 -1.79
C TRP A 114 12.31 10.53 -2.99
N ASN A 115 12.83 10.99 -4.13
CA ASN A 115 12.96 10.17 -5.34
C ASN A 115 14.35 9.53 -5.49
N ASN A 116 15.24 9.72 -4.52
CA ASN A 116 16.53 9.04 -4.49
C ASN A 116 16.32 7.53 -4.59
N ARG A 117 17.13 6.86 -5.43
CA ARG A 117 17.00 5.43 -5.72
C ARG A 117 17.03 4.53 -4.46
N ASN A 118 17.73 4.97 -3.42
CA ASN A 118 17.87 4.23 -2.16
C ASN A 118 16.64 4.41 -1.24
N ARG A 119 15.77 5.40 -1.52
CA ARG A 119 14.66 5.82 -0.65
C ARG A 119 13.29 5.69 -1.30
N ILE A 120 13.21 5.76 -2.63
CA ILE A 120 11.95 5.88 -3.38
C ILE A 120 10.93 4.76 -3.09
N LYS A 121 11.41 3.56 -2.77
CA LYS A 121 10.58 2.37 -2.43
C LYS A 121 10.39 2.15 -0.92
N ARG A 122 10.89 3.06 -0.07
CA ARG A 122 10.81 2.99 1.40
C ARG A 122 9.70 3.89 1.98
N ALA A 123 8.97 4.59 1.11
CA ALA A 123 7.84 5.44 1.48
C ALA A 123 6.74 5.35 0.42
N ASN A 124 5.48 5.39 0.85
CA ASN A 124 4.28 5.60 0.03
C ASN A 124 3.63 6.95 0.39
N CYS A 125 2.37 7.20 -0.02
CA CYS A 125 1.68 8.45 0.34
C CYS A 125 1.58 8.67 1.86
N TYR A 126 1.39 7.61 2.63
CA TYR A 126 1.22 7.73 4.08
C TYR A 126 2.54 8.09 4.76
N ALA A 127 3.61 7.33 4.49
CA ALA A 127 4.94 7.64 5.00
C ALA A 127 5.41 9.05 4.57
N TYR A 128 5.17 9.42 3.31
CA TYR A 128 5.44 10.77 2.81
C TYR A 128 4.66 11.84 3.58
N SER A 129 3.35 11.61 3.79
CA SER A 129 2.49 12.56 4.50
C SER A 129 2.77 12.68 5.97
N MET A 130 3.38 11.68 6.57
CA MET A 130 3.81 11.71 7.96
C MET A 130 5.26 12.15 8.10
N ASP A 131 5.96 12.50 7.01
CA ASP A 131 7.38 12.88 7.00
C ASP A 131 8.25 11.84 7.73
N VAL A 132 8.15 10.59 7.28
CA VAL A 132 8.88 9.43 7.80
C VAL A 132 9.34 8.50 6.68
N ILE A 133 10.34 7.66 6.95
CA ILE A 133 10.85 6.65 6.03
C ILE A 133 10.98 5.30 6.74
N GLN A 134 10.63 4.21 6.06
CA GLN A 134 10.84 2.86 6.58
C GLN A 134 12.30 2.44 6.40
N ASN A 135 12.80 1.51 7.21
CA ASN A 135 14.14 0.90 7.06
C ASN A 135 14.23 -0.12 5.90
N PHE A 136 13.11 -0.61 5.35
CA PHE A 136 13.06 -1.55 4.23
C PHE A 136 12.10 -1.09 3.12
N VAL A 137 12.07 -1.83 2.00
CA VAL A 137 11.16 -1.59 0.87
C VAL A 137 9.73 -2.00 1.22
N GLY A 138 8.78 -1.06 1.16
CA GLY A 138 7.38 -1.38 1.43
C GLY A 138 6.50 -0.14 1.46
N LYS A 139 5.19 -0.35 1.66
CA LYS A 139 4.19 0.72 1.72
C LYS A 139 3.58 0.74 3.12
N LEU A 140 4.03 1.66 3.96
CA LEU A 140 3.48 1.84 5.31
C LEU A 140 1.96 2.06 5.25
N GLN A 141 1.20 1.27 6.01
CA GLN A 141 -0.26 1.40 6.12
C GLN A 141 -0.65 2.11 7.43
N PRO A 142 -1.68 2.99 7.43
CA PRO A 142 -2.23 3.56 8.65
C PRO A 142 -2.62 2.49 9.67
N GLY A 143 -2.04 2.56 10.86
CA GLY A 143 -2.22 1.60 11.94
C GLY A 143 -1.18 0.48 11.99
N GLN A 144 -0.32 0.34 10.98
CA GLN A 144 0.68 -0.72 10.92
C GLN A 144 1.72 -0.58 12.03
N ALA A 145 2.20 0.64 12.31
CA ALA A 145 3.17 0.88 13.39
C ALA A 145 2.57 0.57 14.78
N SER A 146 1.28 0.82 14.98
CA SER A 146 0.54 0.44 16.19
C SER A 146 0.12 -1.03 16.26
N GLY A 147 0.33 -1.81 15.20
CA GLY A 147 -0.10 -3.21 15.09
C GLY A 147 -1.61 -3.37 14.87
N ARG A 148 -2.34 -2.28 14.58
CA ARG A 148 -3.79 -2.26 14.34
C ARG A 148 -4.11 -1.39 13.13
N THR A 149 -3.93 -1.95 11.94
CA THR A 149 -4.27 -1.31 10.65
C THR A 149 -5.76 -0.95 10.60
N PHE A 150 -6.13 0.04 9.77
CA PHE A 150 -7.53 0.38 9.52
C PHE A 150 -8.33 -0.82 8.98
N GLU A 151 -9.63 -0.86 9.26
CA GLU A 151 -10.52 -2.00 8.96
C GLU A 151 -11.32 -1.80 7.66
N SER A 152 -11.44 -0.57 7.20
CA SER A 152 -12.14 -0.23 5.94
C SER A 152 -11.56 1.02 5.30
N LEU A 153 -11.70 1.13 3.98
CA LEU A 153 -11.38 2.35 3.22
C LEU A 153 -12.43 3.45 3.49
N SER A 154 -12.44 3.96 4.72
CA SER A 154 -13.28 5.06 5.18
C SER A 154 -12.45 6.09 5.95
N GLU A 155 -12.90 7.35 5.93
CA GLU A 155 -12.22 8.45 6.62
C GLU A 155 -12.00 8.13 8.10
N SER A 156 -13.04 7.66 8.78
CA SER A 156 -13.01 7.44 10.23
C SER A 156 -12.10 6.27 10.62
N SER A 157 -12.11 5.18 9.84
CA SER A 157 -11.27 4.02 10.10
C SER A 157 -9.79 4.34 9.87
N ILE A 158 -9.48 5.01 8.76
CA ILE A 158 -8.12 5.46 8.44
C ILE A 158 -7.64 6.48 9.49
N PHE A 159 -8.40 7.52 9.78
CA PHE A 159 -8.04 8.53 10.77
C PHE A 159 -7.75 7.91 12.14
N SER A 160 -8.60 6.98 12.59
CA SER A 160 -8.40 6.28 13.87
C SER A 160 -7.12 5.46 13.88
N ALA A 161 -6.73 4.89 12.74
CA ALA A 161 -5.49 4.13 12.60
C ALA A 161 -4.25 5.03 12.62
N VAL A 162 -4.29 6.18 11.94
CA VAL A 162 -3.20 7.19 12.02
C VAL A 162 -3.03 7.71 13.44
N VAL A 163 -4.13 7.98 14.16
CA VAL A 163 -4.05 8.41 15.57
C VAL A 163 -3.36 7.36 16.44
N ARG A 164 -3.63 6.06 16.23
CA ARG A 164 -2.96 4.98 16.98
C ARG A 164 -1.47 4.88 16.69
N ASP A 165 -1.07 5.14 15.45
CA ASP A 165 0.35 5.12 15.07
C ASP A 165 1.15 6.25 15.72
N GLY A 166 0.49 7.33 16.15
CA GLY A 166 1.14 8.62 16.37
C GLY A 166 2.44 8.60 17.19
N SER A 167 2.46 7.95 18.36
CA SER A 167 3.68 7.90 19.20
C SER A 167 4.78 6.95 18.68
N ARG A 168 4.52 6.23 17.59
CA ARG A 168 5.42 5.20 17.02
C ARG A 168 6.01 5.61 15.66
N LEU A 169 5.63 6.77 15.13
CA LEU A 169 6.13 7.27 13.85
C LEU A 169 7.25 8.28 14.07
N GLY A 170 8.51 7.87 13.83
CA GLY A 170 9.67 8.74 14.02
C GLY A 170 9.74 9.29 15.46
N GLY A 171 9.94 10.60 15.61
CA GLY A 171 9.87 11.30 16.90
C GLY A 171 8.45 11.48 17.47
N GLY A 172 7.43 11.00 16.77
CA GLY A 172 6.01 11.18 17.11
C GLY A 172 5.28 12.03 16.07
N ARG A 173 4.05 11.65 15.72
CA ARG A 173 3.16 12.35 14.79
C ARG A 173 1.76 12.41 15.35
N TYR A 174 1.28 13.61 15.67
CA TYR A 174 -0.05 13.80 16.24
C TYR A 174 -0.96 14.48 15.22
N ILE A 175 -2.01 13.78 14.80
CA ILE A 175 -2.94 14.28 13.78
C ILE A 175 -4.26 14.72 14.40
N ARG A 176 -4.83 15.82 13.87
CA ARG A 176 -6.18 16.29 14.19
C ARG A 176 -6.89 16.78 12.93
N ARG A 177 -8.22 16.71 12.94
CA ARG A 177 -9.03 17.30 11.87
C ARG A 177 -8.84 18.81 11.83
N SER A 178 -8.95 19.36 10.62
CA SER A 178 -8.73 20.77 10.33
C SER A 178 -9.72 21.28 9.30
N SER A 179 -10.05 22.57 9.37
CA SER A 179 -10.78 23.23 8.29
C SER A 179 -9.88 23.49 7.09
N SER A 180 -10.46 23.85 5.95
CA SER A 180 -9.69 24.28 4.77
C SER A 180 -8.87 25.54 5.06
N SER A 181 -9.43 26.49 5.83
CA SER A 181 -8.86 27.81 6.09
C SER A 181 -7.89 27.89 7.27
N GLU A 182 -7.91 26.90 8.17
CA GLU A 182 -6.99 26.89 9.31
C GLU A 182 -5.53 26.81 8.85
N SER A 183 -4.64 27.64 9.39
CA SER A 183 -3.20 27.54 9.08
C SER A 183 -2.49 26.72 10.16
N PRO A 184 -1.50 25.88 9.81
CA PRO A 184 -0.69 25.18 10.80
C PRO A 184 0.04 26.17 11.73
N GLY A 185 0.14 25.84 13.01
CA GLY A 185 1.00 26.55 13.95
C GLY A 185 2.48 26.18 13.79
N SER A 186 3.31 26.67 14.72
CA SER A 186 4.73 26.31 14.77
C SER A 186 4.92 24.81 15.03
N GLY A 187 5.71 24.14 14.18
CA GLY A 187 5.93 22.68 14.25
C GLY A 187 4.74 21.83 13.81
N GLU A 188 3.72 22.46 13.22
CA GLU A 188 2.58 21.81 12.61
C GLU A 188 2.62 21.96 11.09
N TYR A 189 2.00 21.02 10.39
CA TYR A 189 1.81 21.09 8.94
C TYR A 189 0.47 20.51 8.53
N LYS A 190 0.03 20.83 7.31
CA LYS A 190 -1.27 20.41 6.81
C LYS A 190 -1.17 19.26 5.82
N VAL A 191 -2.05 18.28 5.98
CA VAL A 191 -2.25 17.17 5.04
C VAL A 191 -3.72 17.07 4.64
N ALA A 192 -4.00 16.33 3.55
CA ALA A 192 -5.36 16.03 3.11
C ALA A 192 -5.51 14.56 2.75
N LEU A 193 -6.62 13.95 3.15
CA LEU A 193 -6.97 12.55 2.84
C LEU A 193 -8.04 12.51 1.74
N VAL A 194 -7.86 11.58 0.80
CA VAL A 194 -8.85 11.23 -0.21
C VAL A 194 -8.93 9.72 -0.36
N ILE A 195 -10.07 9.23 -0.86
CA ILE A 195 -10.33 7.80 -1.04
C ILE A 195 -10.78 7.54 -2.48
N ALA A 196 -10.20 6.50 -3.07
CA ALA A 196 -10.74 5.82 -4.25
C ALA A 196 -11.64 4.68 -3.73
N PRO A 197 -12.97 4.79 -3.88
CA PRO A 197 -13.90 3.84 -3.27
C PRO A 197 -13.55 2.39 -3.57
N ASN A 198 -13.47 1.56 -2.53
CA ASN A 198 -13.18 0.13 -2.59
C ASN A 198 -11.82 -0.24 -3.23
N ARG A 199 -10.91 0.73 -3.41
CA ARG A 199 -9.64 0.52 -4.13
C ARG A 199 -8.42 1.00 -3.37
N ASP A 200 -8.40 2.27 -2.95
CA ASP A 200 -7.19 2.87 -2.40
C ASP A 200 -7.50 4.11 -1.54
N TYR A 201 -6.53 4.56 -0.76
CA TYR A 201 -6.52 5.87 -0.10
C TYR A 201 -5.31 6.68 -0.57
N HIS A 202 -5.34 7.99 -0.35
CA HIS A 202 -4.22 8.84 -0.70
C HIS A 202 -4.09 10.09 0.15
N TRP A 203 -2.86 10.49 0.39
CA TRP A 203 -2.51 11.67 1.18
C TRP A 203 -1.78 12.73 0.35
N TYR A 204 -2.11 13.99 0.61
CA TYR A 204 -1.42 15.17 0.10
C TYR A 204 -0.78 15.94 1.25
N VAL A 205 0.31 16.65 0.98
CA VAL A 205 1.04 17.50 1.93
C VAL A 205 1.08 18.93 1.41
N LEU A 206 0.75 19.91 2.25
CA LEU A 206 0.94 21.33 1.94
C LEU A 206 2.41 21.70 2.19
N ASN A 207 3.09 22.19 1.17
CA ASN A 207 4.49 22.60 1.26
C ASN A 207 4.61 24.10 1.57
N THR A 208 5.79 24.52 2.03
CA THR A 208 6.15 25.92 2.32
C THR A 208 6.01 26.87 1.13
N ASN A 209 6.05 26.37 -0.11
CA ASN A 209 5.82 27.17 -1.32
C ASN A 209 4.33 27.41 -1.66
N GLY A 210 3.40 26.97 -0.79
CA GLY A 210 1.96 27.14 -0.96
C GLY A 210 1.28 26.13 -1.89
N TYR A 211 2.04 25.22 -2.51
CA TYR A 211 1.50 24.13 -3.31
C TYR A 211 1.44 22.82 -2.53
N TRP A 212 0.55 21.95 -2.95
CA TRP A 212 0.45 20.60 -2.43
C TRP A 212 1.28 19.62 -3.26
N SER A 213 1.82 18.62 -2.60
CA SER A 213 2.52 17.50 -3.21
C SER A 213 2.00 16.18 -2.68
N HIS A 214 2.35 15.10 -3.37
CA HIS A 214 1.93 13.76 -3.03
C HIS A 214 2.86 12.72 -3.64
N LYS A 215 2.74 11.48 -3.14
CA LYS A 215 3.53 10.32 -3.59
C LYS A 215 2.62 9.12 -3.80
N ARG A 216 2.39 8.69 -5.04
CA ARG A 216 1.52 7.53 -5.34
C ARG A 216 2.32 6.23 -5.20
N GLY A 217 2.09 5.47 -4.14
CA GLY A 217 2.82 4.23 -3.86
C GLY A 217 4.34 4.44 -3.98
N HIS A 218 5.01 3.66 -4.81
CA HIS A 218 6.44 3.76 -5.09
C HIS A 218 6.81 4.76 -6.19
N LEU A 219 5.84 5.41 -6.85
CA LEU A 219 6.12 6.42 -7.87
C LEU A 219 6.79 7.67 -7.27
N LYS A 220 7.34 8.50 -8.16
CA LYS A 220 8.00 9.75 -7.77
C LYS A 220 7.04 10.71 -7.07
N VAL A 221 7.55 11.41 -6.05
CA VAL A 221 6.89 12.58 -5.46
C VAL A 221 6.69 13.63 -6.54
N THR A 222 5.51 14.23 -6.56
CA THR A 222 5.14 15.28 -7.50
C THR A 222 4.23 16.31 -6.82
N ASN A 223 4.17 17.52 -7.37
CA ASN A 223 3.24 18.59 -6.97
C ASN A 223 2.26 18.97 -8.08
N VAL A 224 2.06 18.06 -9.05
CA VAL A 224 1.04 18.21 -10.09
C VAL A 224 -0.01 17.10 -9.99
N ASP A 225 -1.24 17.43 -10.33
CA ASP A 225 -2.38 16.52 -10.32
C ASP A 225 -2.41 15.58 -11.54
N ALA A 226 -3.47 14.78 -11.68
CA ALA A 226 -3.62 13.84 -12.79
C ALA A 226 -3.71 14.49 -14.18
N SER A 227 -3.90 15.82 -14.24
CA SER A 227 -3.86 16.61 -15.48
C SER A 227 -2.54 17.36 -15.67
N GLY A 228 -1.53 17.12 -14.84
CA GLY A 228 -0.25 17.82 -14.91
C GLY A 228 -0.29 19.27 -14.40
N LYS A 229 -1.32 19.67 -13.67
CA LYS A 229 -1.45 21.03 -13.12
C LYS A 229 -0.97 21.09 -11.68
N LYS A 230 -0.27 22.18 -11.31
CA LYS A 230 0.15 22.41 -9.92
C LYS A 230 -1.05 22.36 -8.96
N ILE A 231 -0.88 21.64 -7.86
CA ILE A 231 -1.98 21.41 -6.90
C ILE A 231 -2.04 22.58 -5.92
N THR A 232 -3.09 23.39 -5.99
CA THR A 232 -3.35 24.46 -5.02
C THR A 232 -4.35 24.04 -3.94
N ASN A 233 -5.21 23.07 -4.25
CA ASN A 233 -6.17 22.51 -3.29
C ASN A 233 -6.52 21.05 -3.67
N PRO A 234 -6.18 20.05 -2.84
CA PRO A 234 -6.47 18.64 -3.08
C PRO A 234 -7.96 18.29 -3.19
N GLN A 235 -8.85 19.12 -2.62
CA GLN A 235 -10.29 18.91 -2.73
C GLN A 235 -10.78 19.08 -4.17
N TYR A 236 -10.16 19.99 -4.94
CA TYR A 236 -10.63 20.43 -6.25
C TYR A 236 -9.71 20.06 -7.42
N CYS A 237 -8.52 19.51 -7.15
CA CYS A 237 -7.61 19.07 -8.21
C CYS A 237 -8.12 17.80 -8.91
N ASN A 238 -7.56 17.50 -10.10
CA ASN A 238 -7.90 16.27 -10.79
C ASN A 238 -7.22 15.07 -10.11
N ARG A 239 -8.03 14.19 -9.53
CA ARG A 239 -7.59 12.98 -8.83
C ARG A 239 -7.89 11.68 -9.58
N ASN A 240 -8.30 11.80 -10.84
CA ASN A 240 -8.60 10.65 -11.71
C ASN A 240 -7.37 10.28 -12.53
N TYR A 241 -6.68 9.21 -12.11
CA TYR A 241 -5.49 8.67 -12.78
C TYR A 241 -5.84 7.51 -13.72
N GLY A 242 -7.06 7.49 -14.29
CA GLY A 242 -7.52 6.42 -15.17
C GLY A 242 -8.14 5.28 -14.36
N GLY A 243 -7.41 4.17 -14.21
CA GLY A 243 -7.87 2.99 -13.46
C GLY A 243 -8.09 3.22 -11.96
N LEU A 244 -7.64 4.36 -11.43
CA LEU A 244 -7.76 4.73 -10.03
C LEU A 244 -8.21 6.19 -9.88
N ASN A 245 -9.40 6.39 -9.35
CA ASN A 245 -10.01 7.70 -9.16
C ASN A 245 -10.32 7.97 -7.69
N TYR A 246 -9.57 8.87 -7.06
CA TYR A 246 -9.79 9.27 -5.67
C TYR A 246 -10.90 10.31 -5.56
N SER A 247 -12.14 9.91 -5.86
CA SER A 247 -13.29 10.80 -5.96
C SER A 247 -13.82 11.31 -4.61
N VAL A 248 -13.55 10.59 -3.51
CA VAL A 248 -14.04 10.97 -2.18
C VAL A 248 -13.01 11.85 -1.50
N PHE A 249 -13.37 13.10 -1.20
CA PHE A 249 -12.57 13.97 -0.34
C PHE A 249 -12.96 13.75 1.12
N CYS A 250 -12.00 13.39 1.97
CA CYS A 250 -12.26 13.05 3.37
C CYS A 250 -12.11 14.26 4.28
N GLY A 251 -11.06 15.06 4.09
CA GLY A 251 -10.84 16.24 4.92
C GLY A 251 -9.41 16.76 4.88
N PHE A 252 -9.23 17.88 5.57
CA PHE A 252 -7.93 18.43 5.91
C PHE A 252 -7.58 18.06 7.34
N TYR A 253 -6.29 17.93 7.60
CA TYR A 253 -5.76 17.58 8.92
C TYR A 253 -4.50 18.37 9.20
N ILE A 254 -4.29 18.70 10.46
CA ILE A 254 -3.03 19.22 10.95
C ILE A 254 -2.27 18.08 11.62
N VAL A 255 -0.99 17.94 11.27
CA VAL A 255 -0.04 17.02 11.90
C VAL A 255 1.00 17.84 12.65
N ARG A 256 1.26 17.46 13.90
CA ARG A 256 2.34 18.00 14.73
C ARG A 256 3.44 16.97 14.91
N ARG A 257 4.70 17.35 14.73
CA ARG A 257 5.85 16.50 15.11
C ARG A 257 6.03 16.49 16.64
N GLY A 258 6.36 15.32 17.19
CA GLY A 258 6.61 15.10 18.61
C GLY A 258 7.94 15.66 19.08
#